data_AF-A0A6G0UHY8-F1
#
_entry.id   AF-A0A6G0UHY8-F1
#
_cell.length_a   1.000
_cell.length_b   1.000
_cell.length_c   1.000
_cell.angle_alpha   90.00
_cell.angle_beta   90.00
_cell.angle_gamma   90.00
#
_symmetry.space_group_name_H-M   'P 1'
#
loop_
_entity.id
_entity.type
_entity.pdbx_description
1 polymer ?
#
loop_
_entity_poly.entity_id
_entity_poly.type
_entity_poly.pdbx_seq_one_letter_code
_entity_poly.pdbx_strand_id
1 'polypeptide(L)'
;MPEEIGRSAKNAGSLPHIDPPTEKKGILRSLSFQFTPFYGTRRRKAGNTVHTYDATPEESIINGGNLGPIQGVQCQGLLMKKCNSKTRVKWNRRFFVLKECFLLYYGPKQKKRYDKHKKIDMHPRGIVPLIGCSIVPGGDVGKGKKYCLLITHPQFDSAIIVAASDAKAQERWLKALREATKVSFKNTVVGESLIRELESKGIQLNEEKKKFEERLQEEAEARLKEVEKNQFLEKTKEELEKEREKLVKMTKKLKDDLHNVKNDLKVTNEGKKTLEQEKVSLMTKTQHLVSNLESLNMEKSKIEEQMSSIIREREKFLLENQNLSSTTCQLKNRLMEIESKTTCLVTEKEKVESLLRLNEKKTGELEHERQYYNNQTKELLSTLKEISQQKEMTEAELRDEVMARLGAEKQLLAAEKALEHLENALRLTGAQMTELQEHILPDVHKLRGKLNLVLEHNTFFEKCAEEARMEANKCLIMKNAVYARRSFRRTKSRCRASFRRHTSMKSMTKPAQYENGPDENENECIDL
;
A
#
# COMPACT_ATOMS: atom_id res chain seq x y z
N MET A 1 -19.91 -68.38 -15.13
CA MET A 1 -18.76 -68.67 -14.24
C MET A 1 -18.06 -67.35 -13.96
N PRO A 2 -18.29 -66.68 -12.81
CA PRO A 2 -19.17 -67.03 -11.70
C PRO A 2 -20.70 -66.88 -11.99
N GLU A 3 -21.59 -66.74 -11.00
CA GLU A 3 -22.21 -67.80 -10.16
C GLU A 3 -23.51 -67.23 -9.49
N GLU A 4 -24.16 -67.98 -8.58
CA GLU A 4 -25.34 -67.54 -7.78
C GLU A 4 -24.92 -66.71 -6.52
N ILE A 5 -25.74 -66.26 -5.54
CA ILE A 5 -27.11 -66.54 -5.01
C ILE A 5 -27.66 -65.19 -4.45
N GLY A 6 -28.96 -64.85 -4.36
CA GLY A 6 -30.23 -65.56 -4.64
C GLY A 6 -31.23 -65.45 -3.46
N ARG A 7 -32.54 -65.69 -3.69
CA ARG A 7 -33.70 -65.54 -2.75
C ARG A 7 -34.10 -64.08 -2.41
N SER A 8 -35.29 -63.77 -1.89
CA SER A 8 -36.67 -64.27 -2.12
C SER A 8 -37.69 -63.43 -1.33
N ALA A 9 -38.61 -62.73 -1.99
CA ALA A 9 -39.78 -62.10 -1.32
C ALA A 9 -40.96 -61.92 -2.30
N LYS A 10 -42.19 -62.03 -1.76
CA LYS A 10 -43.48 -61.77 -2.43
C LYS A 10 -44.09 -60.48 -1.81
N ASN A 11 -45.13 -59.82 -2.31
CA ASN A 11 -46.08 -60.12 -3.39
C ASN A 11 -46.80 -58.82 -3.86
N ALA A 12 -47.75 -58.97 -4.80
CA ALA A 12 -48.92 -58.11 -5.00
C ALA A 12 -48.71 -56.67 -5.55
N GLY A 13 -48.81 -56.55 -6.88
CA GLY A 13 -49.20 -55.33 -7.58
C GLY A 13 -50.00 -55.72 -8.84
N SER A 14 -51.32 -55.50 -8.83
CA SER A 14 -52.23 -56.05 -9.84
C SER A 14 -52.39 -55.15 -11.07
N LEU A 15 -52.20 -55.74 -12.26
CA LEU A 15 -52.49 -55.13 -13.57
C LEU A 15 -53.44 -56.06 -14.35
N PRO A 16 -54.50 -55.53 -15.00
CA PRO A 16 -55.41 -56.34 -15.81
C PRO A 16 -54.84 -56.68 -17.20
N HIS A 17 -55.34 -57.78 -17.76
CA HIS A 17 -55.02 -58.32 -19.07
C HIS A 17 -55.28 -57.32 -20.22
N ILE A 18 -54.48 -57.36 -21.29
CA ILE A 18 -54.80 -56.74 -22.58
C ILE A 18 -54.89 -57.86 -23.62
N ASP A 19 -56.10 -58.15 -24.07
CA ASP A 19 -56.34 -59.10 -25.16
C ASP A 19 -56.15 -58.44 -26.53
N PRO A 20 -55.62 -59.15 -27.54
CA PRO A 20 -55.45 -58.62 -28.88
C PRO A 20 -56.80 -58.49 -29.62
N PRO A 21 -57.06 -57.39 -30.35
CA PRO A 21 -58.30 -57.24 -31.11
C PRO A 21 -58.34 -58.19 -32.31
N THR A 22 -59.50 -58.80 -32.55
CA THR A 22 -59.71 -59.77 -33.63
C THR A 22 -60.02 -59.09 -34.96
N GLU A 23 -59.37 -59.55 -36.04
CA GLU A 23 -59.75 -59.14 -37.40
C GLU A 23 -61.20 -59.53 -37.71
N LYS A 24 -62.02 -58.55 -38.07
CA LYS A 24 -63.38 -58.80 -38.60
C LYS A 24 -63.51 -58.15 -39.97
N LYS A 25 -63.59 -58.99 -41.00
CA LYS A 25 -63.84 -58.60 -42.39
C LYS A 25 -65.25 -58.00 -42.50
N GLY A 26 -65.35 -56.68 -42.42
CA GLY A 26 -66.60 -55.93 -42.54
C GLY A 26 -66.98 -55.69 -44.01
N ILE A 27 -68.22 -55.99 -44.36
CA ILE A 27 -68.75 -55.80 -45.73
C ILE A 27 -69.11 -54.33 -45.95
N LEU A 28 -68.69 -53.77 -47.09
CA LEU A 28 -69.07 -52.43 -47.54
C LEU A 28 -70.61 -52.26 -47.58
N ARG A 29 -71.13 -51.34 -46.76
CA ARG A 29 -72.49 -50.80 -46.88
C ARG A 29 -72.50 -49.30 -46.55
N SER A 30 -73.42 -48.59 -47.19
CA SER A 30 -73.86 -47.22 -46.90
C SER A 30 -72.75 -46.16 -46.75
N LEU A 31 -72.45 -45.47 -47.86
CA LEU A 31 -72.10 -44.06 -47.78
C LEU A 31 -73.32 -43.29 -47.25
N SER A 32 -73.22 -42.74 -46.04
CA SER A 32 -74.26 -41.89 -45.44
C SER A 32 -73.79 -40.43 -45.43
N PHE A 33 -74.30 -39.63 -46.36
CA PHE A 33 -74.08 -38.17 -46.37
C PHE A 33 -74.83 -37.52 -45.20
N GLN A 34 -74.15 -37.38 -44.07
CA GLN A 34 -74.68 -36.66 -42.91
C GLN A 34 -74.49 -35.14 -43.08
N PHE A 35 -75.55 -34.45 -43.50
CA PHE A 35 -75.63 -32.99 -43.37
C PHE A 35 -76.10 -32.63 -41.95
N THR A 36 -75.22 -32.03 -41.15
CA THR A 36 -75.54 -31.55 -39.80
C THR A 36 -76.43 -30.30 -39.84
N PRO A 37 -77.53 -30.24 -39.07
CA PRO A 37 -78.46 -29.11 -39.13
C PRO A 37 -77.97 -27.92 -38.28
N PHE A 38 -77.48 -26.86 -38.93
CA PHE A 38 -77.22 -25.59 -38.26
C PHE A 38 -78.52 -24.81 -38.02
N TYR A 39 -79.01 -24.83 -36.78
CA TYR A 39 -80.02 -23.90 -36.29
C TYR A 39 -79.38 -22.52 -36.04
N GLY A 40 -79.73 -21.50 -36.84
CA GLY A 40 -79.02 -20.20 -36.80
C GLY A 40 -79.67 -19.04 -37.55
N THR A 41 -80.90 -18.67 -37.15
CA THR A 41 -81.51 -17.32 -37.29
C THR A 41 -81.06 -16.38 -38.43
N ARG A 42 -81.92 -16.21 -39.46
CA ARG A 42 -82.50 -14.88 -39.83
C ARG A 42 -83.64 -14.99 -40.86
N ARG A 43 -84.77 -14.34 -40.58
CA ARG A 43 -85.84 -14.11 -41.57
C ARG A 43 -85.40 -13.07 -42.61
N ARG A 44 -85.44 -13.42 -43.90
CA ARG A 44 -85.80 -12.50 -44.99
C ARG A 44 -86.81 -13.18 -45.94
N LYS A 45 -87.39 -12.40 -46.85
CA LYS A 45 -88.69 -12.65 -47.51
C LYS A 45 -88.53 -12.61 -49.04
N ALA A 46 -89.48 -13.21 -49.76
CA ALA A 46 -89.62 -13.32 -51.22
C ALA A 46 -88.84 -14.48 -51.89
N GLY A 47 -89.35 -14.93 -53.05
CA GLY A 47 -88.83 -16.07 -53.81
C GLY A 47 -89.77 -17.28 -53.87
N ASN A 48 -90.96 -17.14 -54.47
CA ASN A 48 -91.89 -18.26 -54.65
C ASN A 48 -91.59 -18.98 -55.98
N THR A 49 -90.53 -19.80 -56.02
CA THR A 49 -90.12 -20.59 -57.19
C THR A 49 -90.51 -22.05 -57.02
N VAL A 50 -91.56 -22.48 -57.72
CA VAL A 50 -92.01 -23.87 -57.73
C VAL A 50 -91.05 -24.71 -58.57
N HIS A 51 -90.42 -25.72 -57.97
CA HIS A 51 -89.63 -26.71 -58.70
C HIS A 51 -90.54 -27.76 -59.34
N THR A 52 -90.98 -27.49 -60.57
CA THR A 52 -91.70 -28.47 -61.40
C THR A 52 -90.72 -29.45 -62.05
N TYR A 53 -90.63 -30.66 -61.48
CA TYR A 53 -89.97 -31.82 -62.10
C TYR A 53 -90.96 -32.94 -62.42
N ASP A 54 -92.21 -32.60 -62.75
CA ASP A 54 -93.18 -33.58 -63.24
C ASP A 54 -93.24 -33.50 -64.77
N ALA A 55 -92.65 -34.51 -65.42
CA ALA A 55 -92.61 -34.65 -66.87
C ALA A 55 -93.70 -35.61 -67.38
N THR A 56 -94.86 -35.64 -66.73
CA THR A 56 -96.07 -36.22 -67.31
C THR A 56 -96.60 -35.34 -68.45
N PRO A 57 -96.91 -35.90 -69.64
CA PRO A 57 -97.52 -35.12 -70.72
C PRO A 57 -98.99 -34.81 -70.39
N GLU A 58 -99.27 -33.64 -69.83
CA GLU A 58 -100.66 -33.19 -69.59
C GLU A 58 -101.46 -33.07 -70.90
N GLU A 59 -102.77 -33.35 -70.84
CA GLU A 59 -103.68 -33.37 -72.00
C GLU A 59 -104.00 -31.97 -72.53
N SER A 60 -103.04 -31.32 -73.19
CA SER A 60 -103.07 -29.88 -73.50
C SER A 60 -103.13 -29.53 -75.01
N ILE A 61 -103.81 -30.34 -75.84
CA ILE A 61 -104.10 -30.00 -77.25
C ILE A 61 -105.61 -29.96 -77.52
N ILE A 62 -106.31 -29.06 -76.82
CA ILE A 62 -107.67 -28.63 -77.19
C ILE A 62 -107.74 -27.10 -77.16
N ASN A 63 -107.23 -26.45 -78.22
CA ASN A 63 -107.86 -25.28 -78.85
C ASN A 63 -107.08 -24.77 -80.08
N GLY A 64 -107.81 -24.20 -81.05
CA GLY A 64 -107.32 -23.28 -82.08
C GLY A 64 -106.29 -23.82 -83.10
N GLY A 65 -106.73 -24.40 -84.23
CA GLY A 65 -105.80 -24.54 -85.36
C GLY A 65 -106.04 -25.54 -86.52
N ASN A 66 -107.16 -26.26 -86.62
CA ASN A 66 -107.58 -27.06 -87.82
C ASN A 66 -106.53 -28.05 -88.44
N LEU A 67 -105.47 -28.36 -87.71
CA LEU A 67 -104.34 -29.24 -88.07
C LEU A 67 -103.97 -30.19 -86.91
N GLY A 68 -104.93 -30.54 -86.06
CA GLY A 68 -104.79 -31.70 -85.18
C GLY A 68 -105.12 -33.00 -85.95
N PRO A 69 -104.58 -34.17 -85.54
CA PRO A 69 -105.06 -35.44 -86.03
C PRO A 69 -106.55 -35.60 -85.69
N ILE A 70 -107.38 -36.08 -86.62
CA ILE A 70 -108.84 -36.09 -86.42
C ILE A 70 -109.26 -37.21 -85.45
N GLN A 71 -109.16 -36.93 -84.16
CA GLN A 71 -109.61 -37.79 -83.08
C GLN A 71 -111.14 -37.94 -83.08
N GLY A 72 -111.61 -39.18 -83.15
CA GLY A 72 -113.03 -39.52 -83.03
C GLY A 72 -113.64 -40.13 -84.30
N VAL A 73 -114.98 -40.17 -84.31
CA VAL A 73 -115.79 -40.75 -85.40
C VAL A 73 -116.41 -39.63 -86.21
N GLN A 74 -116.10 -39.55 -87.50
CA GLN A 74 -116.57 -38.49 -88.39
C GLN A 74 -118.04 -38.70 -88.79
N CYS A 75 -118.52 -39.95 -88.89
CA CYS A 75 -119.92 -40.26 -89.20
C CYS A 75 -120.31 -41.69 -88.77
N GLN A 76 -121.56 -41.89 -88.35
CA GLN A 76 -122.10 -43.22 -88.02
C GLN A 76 -123.59 -43.32 -88.30
N GLY A 77 -124.08 -44.53 -88.60
CA GLY A 77 -125.47 -44.73 -89.00
C GLY A 77 -125.78 -46.12 -89.55
N LEU A 78 -127.06 -46.38 -89.87
CA LEU A 78 -127.50 -47.63 -90.48
C LEU A 78 -127.67 -47.43 -91.98
N LEU A 79 -126.91 -48.17 -92.80
CA LEU A 79 -127.03 -48.19 -94.26
C LEU A 79 -127.37 -49.59 -94.76
N MET A 80 -127.92 -49.68 -95.97
CA MET A 80 -128.13 -50.94 -96.68
C MET A 80 -126.92 -51.22 -97.56
N LYS A 81 -126.09 -52.23 -97.24
CA LYS A 81 -124.96 -52.66 -98.08
C LYS A 81 -125.44 -53.64 -99.15
N LYS A 82 -125.07 -53.43 -100.42
CA LYS A 82 -125.21 -54.44 -101.47
C LYS A 82 -124.25 -55.59 -101.19
N CYS A 83 -124.73 -56.83 -101.31
CA CYS A 83 -123.90 -58.02 -101.26
C CYS A 83 -123.68 -58.56 -102.68
N ASN A 84 -122.42 -58.67 -103.07
CA ASN A 84 -122.01 -59.20 -104.37
C ASN A 84 -122.00 -60.73 -104.27
N SER A 85 -123.18 -61.33 -104.49
CA SER A 85 -123.34 -62.75 -104.79
C SER A 85 -123.49 -62.90 -106.30
N LYS A 86 -122.79 -63.87 -106.89
CA LYS A 86 -122.78 -64.10 -108.36
C LYS A 86 -124.16 -64.44 -108.94
N THR A 87 -125.13 -64.87 -108.12
CA THR A 87 -126.44 -65.36 -108.60
C THR A 87 -127.64 -64.47 -108.26
N ARG A 88 -127.65 -63.71 -107.14
CA ARG A 88 -128.76 -62.82 -106.78
C ARG A 88 -128.32 -61.57 -106.00
N VAL A 89 -128.73 -60.38 -106.45
CA VAL A 89 -128.56 -59.13 -105.69
C VAL A 89 -129.39 -59.18 -104.39
N LYS A 90 -128.69 -59.17 -103.24
CA LYS A 90 -129.23 -59.13 -101.88
C LYS A 90 -128.71 -57.89 -101.15
N TRP A 91 -129.58 -57.21 -100.40
CA TRP A 91 -129.24 -56.03 -99.60
C TRP A 91 -129.25 -56.37 -98.10
N ASN A 92 -128.23 -55.97 -97.37
CA ASN A 92 -128.07 -56.26 -95.94
C ASN A 92 -127.96 -54.96 -95.13
N ARG A 93 -128.82 -54.78 -94.12
CA ARG A 93 -128.71 -53.67 -93.15
C ARG A 93 -127.44 -53.86 -92.31
N ARG A 94 -126.61 -52.82 -92.20
CA ARG A 94 -125.36 -52.79 -91.44
C ARG A 94 -125.24 -51.46 -90.71
N PHE A 95 -124.64 -51.48 -89.52
CA PHE A 95 -124.26 -50.26 -88.80
C PHE A 95 -122.86 -49.87 -89.26
N PHE A 96 -122.72 -48.70 -89.89
CA PHE A 96 -121.46 -48.17 -90.37
C PHE A 96 -120.92 -47.12 -89.40
N VAL A 97 -119.59 -47.11 -89.25
CA VAL A 97 -118.82 -46.16 -88.44
C VAL A 97 -117.63 -45.73 -89.28
N LEU A 98 -117.47 -44.43 -89.46
CA LEU A 98 -116.34 -43.81 -90.15
C LEU A 98 -115.37 -43.26 -89.11
N LYS A 99 -114.14 -43.79 -89.08
CA LYS A 99 -113.05 -43.31 -88.22
C LYS A 99 -111.80 -43.09 -89.08
N GLU A 100 -111.29 -41.85 -89.06
CA GLU A 100 -110.18 -41.37 -89.89
C GLU A 100 -110.43 -41.66 -91.38
N CYS A 101 -109.63 -42.53 -91.99
CA CYS A 101 -109.77 -42.98 -93.37
C CYS A 101 -110.41 -44.38 -93.50
N PHE A 102 -110.97 -44.93 -92.43
CA PHE A 102 -111.56 -46.28 -92.42
C PHE A 102 -113.08 -46.25 -92.22
N LEU A 103 -113.81 -46.87 -93.16
CA LEU A 103 -115.23 -47.15 -93.04
C LEU A 103 -115.44 -48.57 -92.50
N LEU A 104 -115.65 -48.68 -91.19
CA LEU A 104 -115.94 -49.93 -90.50
C LEU A 104 -117.43 -50.26 -90.59
N TYR A 105 -117.81 -51.54 -90.70
CA TYR A 105 -119.23 -51.92 -90.64
C TYR A 105 -119.52 -53.13 -89.76
N TYR A 106 -120.67 -53.09 -89.10
CA TYR A 106 -121.11 -53.98 -88.04
C TYR A 106 -122.50 -54.56 -88.33
N GLY A 107 -122.95 -55.51 -87.51
CA GLY A 107 -124.36 -55.91 -87.50
C GLY A 107 -125.27 -54.76 -87.06
N PRO A 108 -126.58 -54.79 -87.38
CA PRO A 108 -127.48 -53.71 -87.01
C PRO A 108 -127.76 -53.63 -85.49
N LYS A 109 -127.62 -54.74 -84.75
CA LYS A 109 -127.78 -54.77 -83.28
C LYS A 109 -126.71 -53.91 -82.57
N GLN A 110 -125.50 -53.84 -83.14
CA GLN A 110 -124.35 -53.14 -82.57
C GLN A 110 -124.56 -51.62 -82.42
N LYS A 111 -125.45 -50.99 -83.21
CA LYS A 111 -125.75 -49.55 -83.06
C LYS A 111 -126.15 -49.21 -81.61
N LYS A 112 -126.99 -50.02 -80.96
CA LYS A 112 -127.44 -49.77 -79.58
C LYS A 112 -126.29 -49.77 -78.56
N ARG A 113 -125.26 -50.61 -78.74
CA ARG A 113 -124.06 -50.65 -77.87
C ARG A 113 -123.19 -49.42 -78.11
N TYR A 114 -122.93 -49.08 -79.38
CA TYR A 114 -122.18 -47.88 -79.73
C TYR A 114 -122.88 -46.60 -79.25
N ASP A 115 -124.21 -46.48 -79.43
CA ASP A 115 -124.97 -45.31 -78.99
C ASP A 115 -124.83 -45.07 -77.48
N LYS A 116 -124.82 -46.15 -76.66
CA LYS A 116 -124.69 -46.10 -75.19
C LYS A 116 -123.26 -45.79 -74.72
N HIS A 117 -122.23 -46.34 -75.36
CA HIS A 117 -120.85 -46.31 -74.84
C HIS A 117 -119.86 -45.44 -75.64
N LYS A 118 -120.20 -45.03 -76.88
CA LYS A 118 -119.38 -44.28 -77.85
C LYS A 118 -118.01 -44.88 -78.24
N LYS A 119 -117.55 -45.93 -77.56
CA LYS A 119 -116.32 -46.68 -77.85
C LYS A 119 -116.54 -47.64 -79.03
N ILE A 120 -115.49 -47.86 -79.82
CA ILE A 120 -115.43 -48.89 -80.87
C ILE A 120 -114.71 -50.12 -80.29
N ASP A 121 -115.34 -50.77 -79.31
CA ASP A 121 -114.81 -51.91 -78.56
C ASP A 121 -115.16 -53.27 -79.21
N MET A 122 -115.50 -53.26 -80.51
CA MET A 122 -116.06 -54.41 -81.22
C MET A 122 -115.31 -54.70 -82.51
N HIS A 123 -115.08 -55.99 -82.79
CA HIS A 123 -114.56 -56.43 -84.08
C HIS A 123 -115.61 -56.20 -85.20
N PRO A 124 -115.23 -55.55 -86.33
CA PRO A 124 -116.14 -55.26 -87.44
C PRO A 124 -116.45 -56.51 -88.27
N ARG A 125 -117.53 -56.47 -89.05
CA ARG A 125 -117.85 -57.46 -90.11
C ARG A 125 -117.11 -57.19 -91.43
N GLY A 126 -116.14 -56.28 -91.39
CA GLY A 126 -115.37 -55.79 -92.52
C GLY A 126 -115.01 -54.31 -92.36
N ILE A 127 -113.87 -53.95 -92.93
CA ILE A 127 -113.29 -52.60 -92.93
C ILE A 127 -113.09 -52.23 -94.40
N VAL A 128 -113.39 -50.99 -94.77
CA VAL A 128 -113.06 -50.44 -96.10
C VAL A 128 -112.09 -49.28 -95.89
N PRO A 129 -110.81 -49.40 -96.29
CA PRO A 129 -109.93 -48.25 -96.37
C PRO A 129 -110.43 -47.30 -97.46
N LEU A 130 -110.50 -46.00 -97.18
CA LEU A 130 -111.00 -44.97 -98.09
C LEU A 130 -109.87 -44.16 -98.73
N ILE A 131 -108.61 -44.41 -98.35
CA ILE A 131 -107.44 -43.85 -99.04
C ILE A 131 -107.53 -44.24 -100.52
N GLY A 132 -107.35 -43.27 -101.43
CA GLY A 132 -107.46 -43.46 -102.88
C GLY A 132 -108.87 -43.73 -103.43
N CYS A 133 -109.89 -43.95 -102.58
CA CYS A 133 -111.23 -44.29 -103.06
C CYS A 133 -111.93 -43.12 -103.76
N SER A 134 -112.51 -43.37 -104.93
CA SER A 134 -113.49 -42.47 -105.53
C SER A 134 -114.87 -42.73 -104.94
N ILE A 135 -115.59 -41.65 -104.61
CA ILE A 135 -116.84 -41.72 -103.85
C ILE A 135 -117.88 -40.81 -104.51
N VAL A 136 -118.90 -41.43 -105.10
CA VAL A 136 -119.91 -40.78 -105.95
C VAL A 136 -121.33 -41.16 -105.52
N PRO A 137 -122.32 -40.26 -105.68
CA PRO A 137 -123.72 -40.61 -105.50
C PRO A 137 -124.14 -41.60 -106.60
N GLY A 138 -124.82 -42.67 -106.20
CA GLY A 138 -125.49 -43.59 -107.10
C GLY A 138 -126.95 -43.20 -107.30
N GLY A 139 -127.43 -43.31 -108.54
CA GLY A 139 -128.86 -43.31 -108.87
C GLY A 139 -129.57 -44.58 -108.38
N ASP A 140 -130.77 -44.85 -108.90
CA ASP A 140 -131.56 -46.03 -108.54
C ASP A 140 -130.89 -47.33 -109.04
N VAL A 141 -130.10 -47.96 -108.17
CA VAL A 141 -129.48 -49.27 -108.47
C VAL A 141 -130.57 -50.34 -108.46
N GLY A 142 -130.67 -51.09 -109.56
CA GLY A 142 -131.76 -52.03 -109.85
C GLY A 142 -132.29 -52.83 -108.66
N LYS A 143 -133.63 -52.90 -108.56
CA LYS A 143 -134.45 -53.18 -107.35
C LYS A 143 -134.74 -51.95 -106.46
N GLY A 144 -134.87 -50.75 -107.06
CA GLY A 144 -135.54 -49.59 -106.45
C GLY A 144 -134.93 -49.11 -105.13
N LYS A 145 -133.60 -48.96 -105.10
CA LYS A 145 -132.89 -48.35 -103.96
C LYS A 145 -132.29 -47.01 -104.35
N LYS A 146 -133.09 -45.97 -104.09
CA LYS A 146 -132.71 -44.56 -104.07
C LYS A 146 -131.61 -44.29 -103.05
N TYR A 147 -130.97 -43.14 -103.21
CA TYR A 147 -129.98 -42.60 -102.27
C TYR A 147 -128.74 -43.51 -102.10
N CYS A 148 -128.26 -44.07 -103.21
CA CYS A 148 -127.06 -44.90 -103.22
C CYS A 148 -125.76 -44.08 -103.14
N LEU A 149 -124.70 -44.72 -102.69
CA LEU A 149 -123.32 -44.25 -102.69
C LEU A 149 -122.47 -45.39 -103.25
N LEU A 150 -121.65 -45.08 -104.25
CA LEU A 150 -120.67 -46.00 -104.81
C LEU A 150 -119.30 -45.59 -104.26
N ILE A 151 -118.60 -46.56 -103.67
CA ILE A 151 -117.21 -46.46 -103.25
C ILE A 151 -116.40 -47.39 -104.15
N THR A 152 -115.48 -46.84 -104.93
CA THR A 152 -114.64 -47.56 -105.90
C THR A 152 -113.17 -47.29 -105.67
N HIS A 153 -112.35 -48.33 -105.86
CA HIS A 153 -110.89 -48.25 -105.82
C HIS A 153 -110.33 -49.16 -106.93
N PRO A 154 -109.20 -48.85 -107.58
CA PRO A 154 -108.62 -49.72 -108.61
C PRO A 154 -108.28 -51.13 -108.12
N GLN A 155 -108.06 -51.32 -106.80
CA GLN A 155 -107.79 -52.61 -106.17
C GLN A 155 -109.05 -53.32 -105.64
N PHE A 156 -110.26 -52.85 -105.94
CA PHE A 156 -111.50 -53.55 -105.56
C PHE A 156 -112.09 -54.29 -106.77
N ASP A 157 -112.20 -55.62 -106.69
CA ASP A 157 -112.84 -56.48 -107.72
C ASP A 157 -114.25 -56.03 -108.14
N SER A 158 -114.92 -55.24 -107.28
CA SER A 158 -116.26 -54.71 -107.54
C SER A 158 -116.57 -53.50 -106.65
N ALA A 159 -117.34 -52.56 -107.19
CA ALA A 159 -117.80 -51.37 -106.47
C ALA A 159 -118.56 -51.72 -105.18
N ILE A 160 -118.20 -51.07 -104.07
CA ILE A 160 -118.91 -51.21 -102.80
C ILE A 160 -120.09 -50.23 -102.82
N ILE A 161 -121.29 -50.77 -102.98
CA ILE A 161 -122.53 -49.98 -103.02
C ILE A 161 -123.23 -50.04 -101.67
N VAL A 162 -123.54 -48.86 -101.11
CA VAL A 162 -124.38 -48.69 -99.92
C VAL A 162 -125.53 -47.72 -100.22
N ALA A 163 -126.69 -47.88 -99.59
CA ALA A 163 -127.82 -46.97 -99.72
C ALA A 163 -128.21 -46.36 -98.37
N ALA A 164 -128.49 -45.06 -98.38
CA ALA A 164 -129.00 -44.30 -97.25
C ALA A 164 -130.53 -44.43 -97.08
N SER A 165 -131.06 -43.85 -96.01
CA SER A 165 -132.51 -43.73 -95.77
C SER A 165 -133.16 -42.65 -96.65
N ASP A 166 -132.42 -41.58 -96.93
CA ASP A 166 -132.93 -40.32 -97.47
C ASP A 166 -131.77 -39.49 -98.07
N ALA A 167 -132.10 -38.45 -98.84
CA ALA A 167 -131.13 -37.59 -99.51
C ALA A 167 -130.19 -36.85 -98.52
N LYS A 168 -130.70 -36.35 -97.38
CA LYS A 168 -129.89 -35.64 -96.38
C LYS A 168 -128.88 -36.58 -95.70
N ALA A 169 -129.24 -37.85 -95.52
CA ALA A 169 -128.33 -38.89 -95.06
C ALA A 169 -127.31 -39.28 -96.14
N GLN A 170 -127.71 -39.39 -97.41
CA GLN A 170 -126.80 -39.64 -98.54
C GLN A 170 -125.74 -38.53 -98.65
N GLU A 171 -126.16 -37.26 -98.60
CA GLU A 171 -125.28 -36.09 -98.66
C GLU A 171 -124.31 -36.04 -97.48
N ARG A 172 -124.81 -36.24 -96.25
CA ARG A 172 -123.96 -36.28 -95.03
C ARG A 172 -122.89 -37.36 -95.13
N TRP A 173 -123.25 -38.56 -95.58
CA TRP A 173 -122.29 -39.64 -95.79
C TRP A 173 -121.34 -39.33 -96.96
N LEU A 174 -121.83 -38.80 -98.08
CA LEU A 174 -121.01 -38.43 -99.23
C LEU A 174 -119.94 -37.39 -98.85
N LYS A 175 -120.31 -36.37 -98.08
CA LYS A 175 -119.39 -35.35 -97.55
C LYS A 175 -118.35 -35.98 -96.62
N ALA A 176 -118.79 -36.64 -95.55
CA ALA A 176 -117.88 -37.21 -94.55
C ALA A 176 -116.92 -38.26 -95.15
N LEU A 177 -117.39 -39.09 -96.08
CA LEU A 177 -116.55 -40.06 -96.78
C LEU A 177 -115.53 -39.39 -97.71
N ARG A 178 -115.89 -38.30 -98.40
CA ARG A 178 -114.96 -37.50 -99.24
C ARG A 178 -113.97 -36.66 -98.44
N GLU A 179 -114.31 -36.35 -97.20
CA GLU A 179 -113.37 -35.74 -96.25
C GLU A 179 -112.40 -36.80 -95.72
N ALA A 180 -112.88 -37.99 -95.36
CA ALA A 180 -112.09 -39.13 -94.89
C ALA A 180 -110.97 -39.57 -95.85
N THR A 181 -111.18 -39.49 -97.18
CA THR A 181 -110.11 -39.81 -98.15
C THR A 181 -108.90 -38.86 -98.06
N LYS A 182 -109.10 -37.64 -97.54
CA LYS A 182 -108.07 -36.60 -97.38
C LYS A 182 -107.41 -36.58 -96.00
N VAL A 183 -107.99 -37.26 -95.00
CA VAL A 183 -107.50 -37.22 -93.60
C VAL A 183 -106.10 -37.80 -93.47
N SER A 184 -105.79 -38.87 -94.20
CA SER A 184 -104.48 -39.55 -94.11
C SER A 184 -103.31 -38.59 -94.39
N PHE A 185 -103.42 -37.78 -95.44
CA PHE A 185 -102.39 -36.81 -95.81
C PHE A 185 -102.20 -35.72 -94.75
N LYS A 186 -103.29 -35.18 -94.20
CA LYS A 186 -103.22 -34.21 -93.10
C LYS A 186 -102.51 -34.81 -91.87
N ASN A 187 -102.88 -36.03 -91.47
CA ASN A 187 -102.26 -36.70 -90.33
C ASN A 187 -100.75 -36.92 -90.54
N THR A 188 -100.31 -37.26 -91.76
CA THR A 188 -98.87 -37.39 -92.09
C THR A 188 -98.13 -36.06 -91.90
N VAL A 189 -98.60 -34.97 -92.50
CA VAL A 189 -97.95 -33.64 -92.41
C VAL A 189 -97.85 -33.16 -90.96
N VAL A 190 -98.88 -33.41 -90.15
CA VAL A 190 -98.91 -33.07 -88.72
C VAL A 190 -97.93 -33.93 -87.91
N GLY A 191 -97.84 -35.22 -88.22
CA GLY A 191 -96.86 -36.14 -87.62
C GLY A 191 -95.42 -35.72 -87.92
N GLU A 192 -95.11 -35.39 -89.19
CA GLU A 192 -93.79 -34.87 -89.57
C GLU A 192 -93.45 -33.56 -88.86
N SER A 193 -94.41 -32.64 -88.72
CA SER A 193 -94.18 -31.37 -88.02
C SER A 193 -93.85 -31.59 -86.54
N LEU A 194 -94.56 -32.52 -85.88
CA LEU A 194 -94.32 -32.87 -84.48
C LEU A 194 -92.97 -33.57 -84.30
N ILE A 195 -92.57 -34.46 -85.23
CA ILE A 195 -91.26 -35.12 -85.20
C ILE A 195 -90.13 -34.07 -85.26
N ARG A 196 -90.19 -33.14 -86.22
CA ARG A 196 -89.18 -32.07 -86.35
C ARG A 196 -89.11 -31.15 -85.12
N GLU A 197 -90.25 -30.88 -84.48
CA GLU A 197 -90.30 -30.09 -83.24
C GLU A 197 -89.65 -30.85 -82.06
N LEU A 198 -89.90 -32.15 -81.92
CA LEU A 198 -89.28 -33.00 -80.91
C LEU A 198 -87.77 -33.19 -81.15
N GLU A 199 -87.34 -33.35 -82.40
CA GLU A 199 -85.93 -33.37 -82.79
C GLU A 199 -85.22 -32.07 -82.43
N SER A 200 -85.83 -30.92 -82.75
CA SER A 200 -85.29 -29.60 -82.41
C SER A 200 -85.16 -29.39 -80.90
N LYS A 201 -86.19 -29.78 -80.12
CA LYS A 201 -86.14 -29.75 -78.65
C LYS A 201 -85.10 -30.71 -78.07
N GLY A 202 -84.92 -31.90 -78.67
CA GLY A 202 -83.89 -32.87 -78.28
C GLY A 202 -82.47 -32.33 -78.48
N ILE A 203 -82.22 -31.61 -79.59
CA ILE A 203 -80.94 -30.93 -79.85
C ILE A 203 -80.69 -29.84 -78.81
N GLN A 204 -81.69 -28.98 -78.54
CA GLN A 204 -81.58 -27.90 -77.54
C GLN A 204 -81.26 -28.44 -76.14
N LEU A 205 -81.98 -29.46 -75.67
CA LEU A 205 -81.74 -30.08 -74.36
C LEU A 205 -80.35 -30.73 -74.27
N ASN A 206 -79.86 -31.32 -75.36
CA ASN A 206 -78.51 -31.90 -75.40
C ASN A 206 -77.41 -30.83 -75.40
N GLU A 207 -77.62 -29.70 -76.07
CA GLU A 207 -76.74 -28.53 -75.96
C GLU A 207 -76.72 -27.93 -74.55
N GLU A 208 -77.88 -27.76 -73.92
CA GLU A 208 -77.98 -27.26 -72.54
C GLU A 208 -77.28 -28.21 -71.57
N LYS A 209 -77.54 -29.52 -71.68
CA LYS A 209 -76.83 -30.55 -70.91
C LYS A 209 -75.32 -30.42 -71.04
N LYS A 210 -74.80 -30.32 -72.28
CA LYS A 210 -73.36 -30.15 -72.55
C LYS A 210 -72.80 -28.89 -71.87
N LYS A 211 -73.51 -27.76 -71.96
CA LYS A 211 -73.12 -26.49 -71.30
C LYS A 211 -73.13 -26.58 -69.77
N PHE A 212 -73.97 -27.43 -69.18
CA PHE A 212 -73.94 -27.72 -67.74
C PHE A 212 -72.79 -28.66 -67.36
N GLU A 213 -72.53 -29.70 -68.15
CA GLU A 213 -71.40 -30.63 -67.96
C GLU A 213 -70.05 -29.90 -68.07
N GLU A 214 -69.88 -29.01 -69.05
CA GLU A 214 -68.70 -28.16 -69.22
C GLU A 214 -68.46 -27.26 -68.01
N ARG A 215 -69.47 -26.52 -67.55
CA ARG A 215 -69.37 -25.65 -66.35
C ARG A 215 -69.03 -26.43 -65.08
N LEU A 216 -69.57 -27.64 -64.92
CA LEU A 216 -69.30 -28.48 -63.76
C LEU A 216 -67.85 -28.99 -63.78
N GLN A 217 -67.30 -29.30 -64.96
CA GLN A 217 -65.87 -29.61 -65.11
C GLN A 217 -65.00 -28.37 -64.84
N GLU A 218 -65.37 -27.19 -65.35
CA GLU A 218 -64.64 -25.93 -65.09
C GLU A 218 -64.58 -25.61 -63.59
N GLU A 219 -65.68 -25.75 -62.83
CA GLU A 219 -65.62 -25.60 -61.37
C GLU A 219 -64.74 -26.69 -60.73
N ALA A 220 -64.90 -27.97 -61.10
CA ALA A 220 -64.09 -29.05 -60.53
C ALA A 220 -62.58 -28.84 -60.74
N GLU A 221 -62.18 -28.38 -61.93
CA GLU A 221 -60.79 -28.00 -62.22
C GLU A 221 -60.33 -26.76 -61.44
N ALA A 222 -61.19 -25.75 -61.28
CA ALA A 222 -60.89 -24.57 -60.48
C ALA A 222 -60.68 -24.92 -59.00
N ARG A 223 -61.51 -25.82 -58.45
CA ARG A 223 -61.35 -26.39 -57.10
C ARG A 223 -60.06 -27.17 -56.93
N LEU A 224 -59.67 -27.97 -57.93
CA LEU A 224 -58.42 -28.71 -57.88
C LEU A 224 -57.21 -27.76 -57.88
N LYS A 225 -57.22 -26.73 -58.74
CA LYS A 225 -56.19 -25.67 -58.78
C LYS A 225 -56.14 -24.85 -57.48
N GLU A 226 -57.29 -24.60 -56.84
CA GLU A 226 -57.39 -23.99 -55.51
C GLU A 226 -56.76 -24.89 -54.42
N VAL A 227 -57.03 -26.19 -54.43
CA VAL A 227 -56.43 -27.16 -53.50
C VAL A 227 -54.92 -27.28 -53.69
N GLU A 228 -54.41 -27.38 -54.92
CA GLU A 228 -52.97 -27.43 -55.20
C GLU A 228 -52.25 -26.17 -54.72
N LYS A 229 -52.82 -24.98 -54.98
CA LYS A 229 -52.30 -23.70 -54.48
C LYS A 229 -52.27 -23.67 -52.96
N ASN A 230 -53.32 -24.14 -52.29
CA ASN A 230 -53.38 -24.18 -50.83
C ASN A 230 -52.36 -25.19 -50.24
N GLN A 231 -52.13 -26.34 -50.88
CA GLN A 231 -51.06 -27.27 -50.49
C GLN A 231 -49.66 -26.67 -50.65
N PHE A 232 -49.42 -25.89 -51.71
CA PHE A 232 -48.16 -25.17 -51.88
C PHE A 232 -47.96 -24.11 -50.79
N LEU A 233 -48.98 -23.29 -50.53
CA LEU A 233 -48.95 -22.26 -49.49
C LEU A 233 -48.72 -22.85 -48.09
N GLU A 234 -49.32 -24.01 -47.76
CA GLU A 234 -49.12 -24.67 -46.48
C GLU A 234 -47.68 -25.19 -46.31
N LYS A 235 -47.04 -25.70 -47.38
CA LYS A 235 -45.61 -26.07 -47.37
C LYS A 235 -44.71 -24.85 -47.11
N THR A 236 -44.91 -23.75 -47.83
CA THR A 236 -44.15 -22.51 -47.61
C THR A 236 -44.38 -21.95 -46.21
N LYS A 237 -45.60 -22.07 -45.66
CA LYS A 237 -45.94 -21.70 -44.28
C LYS A 237 -45.23 -22.58 -43.25
N GLU A 238 -45.13 -23.88 -43.47
CA GLU A 238 -44.29 -24.76 -42.63
C GLU A 238 -42.81 -24.35 -42.66
N GLU A 239 -42.28 -24.03 -43.82
CA GLU A 239 -40.88 -23.59 -43.98
C GLU A 239 -40.62 -22.28 -43.24
N LEU A 240 -41.49 -21.28 -43.40
CA LEU A 240 -41.42 -20.01 -42.69
C LEU A 240 -41.56 -20.18 -41.16
N GLU A 241 -42.42 -21.08 -40.67
CA GLU A 241 -42.53 -21.34 -39.24
C GLU A 241 -41.30 -22.07 -38.70
N LYS A 242 -40.67 -22.97 -39.48
CA LYS A 242 -39.37 -23.58 -39.14
C LYS A 242 -38.24 -22.55 -39.11
N GLU A 243 -38.25 -21.54 -39.97
CA GLU A 243 -37.28 -20.43 -39.91
C GLU A 243 -37.54 -19.48 -38.74
N ARG A 244 -38.81 -19.14 -38.49
CA ARG A 244 -39.24 -18.37 -37.32
C ARG A 244 -38.80 -19.05 -36.02
N GLU A 245 -38.94 -20.37 -35.91
CA GLU A 245 -38.52 -21.11 -34.73
C GLU A 245 -36.98 -21.07 -34.53
N LYS A 246 -36.19 -21.17 -35.62
CA LYS A 246 -34.73 -20.97 -35.59
C LYS A 246 -34.38 -19.54 -35.13
N LEU A 247 -35.05 -18.52 -35.65
CA LEU A 247 -34.84 -17.11 -35.29
C LEU A 247 -35.22 -16.84 -33.83
N VAL A 248 -36.30 -17.45 -33.31
CA VAL A 248 -36.68 -17.37 -31.90
C VAL A 248 -35.65 -18.06 -31.01
N LYS A 249 -35.16 -19.25 -31.39
CA LYS A 249 -34.09 -19.97 -30.67
C LYS A 249 -32.78 -19.15 -30.62
N MET A 250 -32.36 -18.59 -31.75
CA MET A 250 -31.19 -17.70 -31.83
C MET A 250 -31.39 -16.43 -30.97
N THR A 251 -32.56 -15.78 -31.09
CA THR A 251 -32.89 -14.57 -30.32
C THR A 251 -32.94 -14.84 -28.81
N LYS A 252 -33.43 -16.01 -28.38
CA LYS A 252 -33.36 -16.42 -26.98
C LYS A 252 -31.91 -16.57 -26.54
N LYS A 253 -31.10 -17.34 -27.30
CA LYS A 253 -29.68 -17.53 -26.97
C LYS A 253 -28.94 -16.20 -26.84
N LEU A 254 -29.12 -15.28 -27.79
CA LEU A 254 -28.51 -13.94 -27.73
C LEU A 254 -28.95 -13.10 -26.53
N LYS A 255 -30.19 -13.28 -26.02
CA LYS A 255 -30.64 -12.64 -24.77
C LYS A 255 -30.01 -13.28 -23.54
N ASP A 256 -29.92 -14.60 -23.52
CA ASP A 256 -29.29 -15.36 -22.42
C ASP A 256 -27.78 -15.03 -22.36
N ASP A 257 -27.08 -15.03 -23.50
CA ASP A 257 -25.68 -14.63 -23.66
C ASP A 257 -25.45 -13.16 -23.22
N LEU A 258 -26.33 -12.22 -23.62
CA LEU A 258 -26.27 -10.81 -23.19
C LEU A 258 -26.48 -10.66 -21.68
N HIS A 259 -27.38 -11.46 -21.08
CA HIS A 259 -27.60 -11.47 -19.65
C HIS A 259 -26.36 -11.97 -18.89
N ASN A 260 -25.71 -13.03 -19.38
CA ASN A 260 -24.45 -13.54 -18.83
C ASN A 260 -23.34 -12.48 -18.89
N VAL A 261 -23.08 -11.89 -20.07
CA VAL A 261 -22.08 -10.82 -20.23
C VAL A 261 -22.37 -9.61 -19.33
N LYS A 262 -23.64 -9.27 -19.10
CA LYS A 262 -24.03 -8.20 -18.16
C LYS A 262 -23.70 -8.56 -16.70
N ASN A 263 -23.85 -9.82 -16.32
CA ASN A 263 -23.52 -10.31 -14.97
C ASN A 263 -22.00 -10.39 -14.80
N ASP A 264 -21.26 -10.91 -15.78
CA ASP A 264 -19.80 -10.96 -15.78
C ASP A 264 -19.19 -9.56 -15.71
N LEU A 265 -19.74 -8.59 -16.45
CA LEU A 265 -19.33 -7.18 -16.38
C LEU A 265 -19.64 -6.55 -15.01
N LYS A 266 -20.76 -6.92 -14.36
CA LYS A 266 -21.08 -6.47 -13.00
C LYS A 266 -20.06 -7.01 -11.99
N VAL A 267 -19.77 -8.31 -12.02
CA VAL A 267 -18.74 -8.94 -11.17
C VAL A 267 -17.36 -8.33 -11.43
N THR A 268 -16.99 -8.11 -12.69
CA THR A 268 -15.74 -7.46 -13.08
C THR A 268 -15.64 -6.03 -12.54
N ASN A 269 -16.73 -5.26 -12.57
CA ASN A 269 -16.75 -3.90 -12.05
C ASN A 269 -16.76 -3.84 -10.51
N GLU A 270 -17.37 -4.84 -9.86
CA GLU A 270 -17.31 -5.02 -8.40
C GLU A 270 -15.89 -5.38 -7.95
N GLY A 271 -15.22 -6.32 -8.64
CA GLY A 271 -13.80 -6.65 -8.40
C GLY A 271 -12.84 -5.51 -8.73
N LYS A 272 -13.12 -4.71 -9.78
CA LYS A 272 -12.38 -3.45 -10.02
C LYS A 272 -12.54 -2.50 -8.83
N LYS A 273 -13.75 -2.35 -8.29
CA LYS A 273 -14.01 -1.44 -7.16
C LYS A 273 -13.27 -1.87 -5.89
N THR A 274 -13.17 -3.17 -5.60
CA THR A 274 -12.37 -3.65 -4.46
C THR A 274 -10.87 -3.42 -4.69
N LEU A 275 -10.36 -3.68 -5.90
CA LEU A 275 -8.96 -3.36 -6.25
C LEU A 275 -8.65 -1.86 -6.17
N GLU A 276 -9.58 -0.98 -6.54
CA GLU A 276 -9.44 0.48 -6.39
C GLU A 276 -9.40 0.89 -4.90
N GLN A 277 -10.20 0.24 -4.04
CA GLN A 277 -10.18 0.43 -2.58
C GLN A 277 -8.89 -0.10 -1.93
N GLU A 278 -8.40 -1.27 -2.35
CA GLU A 278 -7.13 -1.85 -1.91
C GLU A 278 -5.95 -0.96 -2.32
N LYS A 279 -5.94 -0.46 -3.56
CA LYS A 279 -4.96 0.50 -4.06
C LYS A 279 -4.93 1.79 -3.24
N VAL A 280 -6.09 2.34 -2.86
CA VAL A 280 -6.16 3.50 -1.96
C VAL A 280 -5.62 3.16 -0.57
N SER A 281 -6.02 2.02 0.01
CA SER A 281 -5.53 1.53 1.31
C SER A 281 -4.01 1.34 1.33
N LEU A 282 -3.44 0.77 0.27
CA LEU A 282 -2.00 0.63 0.08
C LEU A 282 -1.32 1.99 -0.11
N MET A 283 -1.88 2.90 -0.90
CA MET A 283 -1.34 4.25 -1.09
C MET A 283 -1.26 5.02 0.24
N THR A 284 -2.31 4.97 1.07
CA THR A 284 -2.31 5.57 2.42
C THR A 284 -1.25 4.94 3.34
N LYS A 285 -1.09 3.60 3.30
CA LYS A 285 -0.02 2.91 4.06
C LYS A 285 1.37 3.31 3.60
N THR A 286 1.61 3.38 2.29
CA THR A 286 2.89 3.83 1.71
C THR A 286 3.18 5.29 2.09
N GLN A 287 2.18 6.18 2.02
CA GLN A 287 2.34 7.58 2.41
C GLN A 287 2.66 7.73 3.90
N HIS A 288 2.04 6.93 4.77
CA HIS A 288 2.39 6.89 6.19
C HIS A 288 3.81 6.38 6.43
N LEU A 289 4.24 5.31 5.73
CA LEU A 289 5.61 4.80 5.81
C LEU A 289 6.65 5.82 5.32
N VAL A 290 6.37 6.57 4.25
CA VAL A 290 7.22 7.68 3.78
C VAL A 290 7.32 8.77 4.86
N SER A 291 6.20 9.22 5.43
CA SER A 291 6.21 10.25 6.48
C SER A 291 6.93 9.80 7.76
N ASN A 292 6.85 8.52 8.11
CA ASN A 292 7.62 7.93 9.22
C ASN A 292 9.12 7.90 8.90
N LEU A 293 9.51 7.55 7.65
CA LEU A 293 10.92 7.58 7.21
C LEU A 293 11.48 9.01 7.15
N GLU A 294 10.69 9.98 6.70
CA GLU A 294 11.04 11.42 6.74
C GLU A 294 11.27 11.87 8.19
N SER A 295 10.39 11.49 9.11
CA SER A 295 10.50 11.80 10.54
C SER A 295 11.76 11.17 11.16
N LEU A 296 12.01 9.88 10.92
CA LEU A 296 13.22 9.19 11.38
C LEU A 296 14.50 9.77 10.75
N ASN A 297 14.46 10.21 9.50
CA ASN A 297 15.59 10.87 8.87
C ASN A 297 15.86 12.25 9.48
N MET A 298 14.82 13.02 9.83
CA MET A 298 14.96 14.28 10.57
C MET A 298 15.50 14.06 12.00
N GLU A 299 15.14 12.98 12.67
CA GLU A 299 15.75 12.61 13.96
C GLU A 299 17.22 12.18 13.80
N LYS A 300 17.52 11.34 12.81
CA LYS A 300 18.90 10.98 12.44
C LYS A 300 19.76 12.22 12.19
N SER A 301 19.29 13.17 11.38
CA SER A 301 20.03 14.41 11.09
C SER A 301 20.26 15.27 12.33
N LYS A 302 19.29 15.36 13.26
CA LYS A 302 19.50 16.03 14.57
C LYS A 302 20.57 15.34 15.40
N ILE A 303 20.59 14.01 15.43
CA ILE A 303 21.60 13.23 16.17
C ILE A 303 23.00 13.41 15.53
N GLU A 304 23.08 13.41 14.19
CA GLU A 304 24.32 13.68 13.46
C GLU A 304 24.84 15.11 13.68
N GLU A 305 23.96 16.11 13.74
CA GLU A 305 24.31 17.50 14.09
C GLU A 305 24.75 17.64 15.56
N GLN A 306 24.05 17.01 16.51
CA GLN A 306 24.44 16.97 17.92
C GLN A 306 25.82 16.32 18.10
N MET A 307 26.05 15.15 17.49
CA MET A 307 27.34 14.48 17.49
C MET A 307 28.44 15.36 16.87
N SER A 308 28.13 16.09 15.80
CA SER A 308 29.04 17.07 15.18
C SER A 308 29.31 18.30 16.07
N SER A 309 28.41 18.69 16.97
CA SER A 309 28.69 19.69 18.01
C SER A 309 29.66 19.12 19.07
N ILE A 310 29.35 17.94 19.61
CA ILE A 310 30.15 17.26 20.63
C ILE A 310 31.59 17.01 20.13
N ILE A 311 31.77 16.65 18.86
CA ILE A 311 33.10 16.51 18.24
C ILE A 311 33.84 17.85 18.22
N ARG A 312 33.23 18.93 17.71
CA ARG A 312 33.85 20.27 17.66
C ARG A 312 34.17 20.83 19.04
N GLU A 313 33.31 20.59 20.03
CA GLU A 313 33.55 20.95 21.43
C GLU A 313 34.73 20.15 22.01
N ARG A 314 34.80 18.84 21.75
CA ARG A 314 35.92 17.99 22.17
C ARG A 314 37.24 18.39 21.50
N GLU A 315 37.23 18.75 20.22
CA GLU A 315 38.39 19.28 19.50
C GLU A 315 38.87 20.60 20.11
N LYS A 316 37.94 21.51 20.43
CA LYS A 316 38.25 22.76 21.14
C LYS A 316 38.86 22.48 22.51
N PHE A 317 38.28 21.59 23.32
CA PHE A 317 38.84 21.20 24.62
C PHE A 317 40.22 20.54 24.51
N LEU A 318 40.47 19.74 23.47
CA LEU A 318 41.79 19.15 23.22
C LEU A 318 42.83 20.23 22.88
N LEU A 319 42.48 21.18 22.01
CA LEU A 319 43.36 22.30 21.65
C LEU A 319 43.62 23.23 22.86
N GLU A 320 42.59 23.50 23.67
CA GLU A 320 42.71 24.29 24.89
C GLU A 320 43.60 23.58 25.93
N ASN A 321 43.43 22.27 26.12
CA ASN A 321 44.30 21.46 27.00
C ASN A 321 45.75 21.38 26.47
N GLN A 322 45.95 21.29 25.15
CA GLN A 322 47.28 21.35 24.54
C GLN A 322 47.95 22.71 24.76
N ASN A 323 47.20 23.81 24.64
CA ASN A 323 47.67 25.16 24.94
C ASN A 323 48.00 25.33 26.43
N LEU A 324 47.13 24.88 27.34
CA LEU A 324 47.37 24.89 28.79
C LEU A 324 48.61 24.07 29.17
N SER A 325 48.80 22.90 28.55
CA SER A 325 49.99 22.05 28.74
C SER A 325 51.27 22.74 28.24
N SER A 326 51.22 23.38 27.07
CA SER A 326 52.32 24.19 26.53
C SER A 326 52.67 25.37 27.45
N THR A 327 51.67 26.12 27.93
CA THR A 327 51.87 27.23 28.89
C THR A 327 52.41 26.71 30.23
N THR A 328 51.96 25.56 30.71
CA THR A 328 52.45 24.91 31.93
C THR A 328 53.93 24.50 31.78
N CYS A 329 54.32 23.98 30.61
CA CYS A 329 55.70 23.67 30.29
C CYS A 329 56.59 24.93 30.29
N GLN A 330 56.12 26.02 29.66
CA GLN A 330 56.83 27.31 29.66
C GLN A 330 56.98 27.90 31.08
N LEU A 331 55.94 27.82 31.90
CA LEU A 331 55.97 28.24 33.31
C LEU A 331 56.93 27.38 34.14
N LYS A 332 56.95 26.05 33.95
CA LYS A 332 57.88 25.14 34.63
C LYS A 332 59.34 25.42 34.25
N ASN A 333 59.61 25.73 32.98
CA ASN A 333 60.95 26.12 32.53
C ASN A 333 61.40 27.45 33.16
N ARG A 334 60.50 28.45 33.25
CA ARG A 334 60.78 29.70 33.98
C ARG A 334 60.99 29.49 35.48
N LEU A 335 60.23 28.58 36.11
CA LEU A 335 60.42 28.24 37.52
C LEU A 335 61.83 27.67 37.75
N MET A 336 62.25 26.71 36.92
CA MET A 336 63.58 26.11 36.96
C MET A 336 64.71 27.14 36.71
N GLU A 337 64.48 28.11 35.82
CA GLU A 337 65.39 29.23 35.58
C GLU A 337 65.53 30.14 36.82
N ILE A 338 64.43 30.40 37.53
CA ILE A 338 64.39 31.17 38.78
C ILE A 338 65.06 30.40 39.92
N GLU A 339 64.81 29.10 40.05
CA GLU A 339 65.46 28.21 41.04
C GLU A 339 66.98 28.17 40.83
N SER A 340 67.44 28.01 39.59
CA SER A 340 68.86 28.06 39.23
C SER A 340 69.51 29.41 39.59
N LYS A 341 68.87 30.54 39.22
CA LYS A 341 69.34 31.89 39.59
C LYS A 341 69.37 32.11 41.10
N THR A 342 68.38 31.60 41.82
CA THR A 342 68.31 31.68 43.29
C THR A 342 69.45 30.90 43.93
N THR A 343 69.76 29.70 43.41
CA THR A 343 70.89 28.88 43.87
C THR A 343 72.23 29.60 43.67
N CYS A 344 72.45 30.21 42.51
CA CYS A 344 73.64 31.03 42.26
C CYS A 344 73.77 32.20 43.27
N LEU A 345 72.68 32.93 43.53
CA LEU A 345 72.65 34.03 44.50
C LEU A 345 72.95 33.56 45.93
N VAL A 346 72.49 32.37 46.33
CA VAL A 346 72.87 31.76 47.62
C VAL A 346 74.37 31.48 47.67
N THR A 347 74.98 30.90 46.62
CA THR A 347 76.44 30.64 46.63
C THR A 347 77.29 31.90 46.61
N GLU A 348 76.82 33.01 46.04
CA GLU A 348 77.49 34.32 46.16
C GLU A 348 77.32 34.91 47.56
N LYS A 349 76.13 34.82 48.16
CA LYS A 349 75.89 35.22 49.56
C LYS A 349 76.84 34.50 50.53
N GLU A 350 77.02 33.19 50.37
CA GLU A 350 77.92 32.39 51.22
C GLU A 350 79.39 32.84 51.09
N LYS A 351 79.86 33.17 49.88
CA LYS A 351 81.20 33.74 49.65
C LYS A 351 81.36 35.09 50.35
N VAL A 352 80.37 35.96 50.23
CA VAL A 352 80.36 37.29 50.87
C VAL A 352 80.33 37.17 52.40
N GLU A 353 79.51 36.28 52.97
CA GLU A 353 79.47 36.02 54.42
C GLU A 353 80.78 35.42 54.94
N SER A 354 81.44 34.56 54.16
CA SER A 354 82.76 34.01 54.50
C SER A 354 83.85 35.11 54.53
N LEU A 355 83.86 36.00 53.53
CA LEU A 355 84.74 37.17 53.51
C LEU A 355 84.45 38.15 54.66
N LEU A 356 83.18 38.34 55.02
CA LEU A 356 82.76 39.16 56.16
C LEU A 356 83.32 38.60 57.47
N ARG A 357 83.11 37.31 57.76
CA ARG A 357 83.67 36.65 58.96
C ARG A 357 85.19 36.71 59.05
N LEU A 358 85.89 36.61 57.91
CA LEU A 358 87.35 36.76 57.86
C LEU A 358 87.77 38.19 58.22
N ASN A 359 87.01 39.20 57.78
CA ASN A 359 87.25 40.60 58.08
C ASN A 359 86.88 40.97 59.53
N GLU A 360 85.79 40.41 60.08
CA GLU A 360 85.42 40.50 61.50
C GLU A 360 86.53 39.93 62.39
N LYS A 361 87.04 38.72 62.09
CA LYS A 361 88.16 38.11 62.81
C LYS A 361 89.41 38.99 62.79
N LYS A 362 89.78 39.51 61.60
CA LYS A 362 90.94 40.39 61.45
C LYS A 362 90.77 41.73 62.18
N THR A 363 89.53 42.24 62.26
CA THR A 363 89.20 43.43 63.05
C THR A 363 89.34 43.16 64.55
N GLY A 364 88.92 41.98 65.03
CA GLY A 364 89.12 41.54 66.41
C GLY A 364 90.60 41.37 66.79
N GLU A 365 91.44 40.88 65.87
CA GLU A 365 92.89 40.79 66.06
C GLU A 365 93.52 42.19 66.22
N LEU A 366 93.14 43.14 65.37
CA LEU A 366 93.60 44.55 65.45
C LEU A 366 93.06 45.27 66.71
N GLU A 367 91.84 44.96 67.15
CA GLU A 367 91.27 45.49 68.39
C GLU A 367 92.04 44.98 69.62
N HIS A 368 92.50 43.72 69.60
CA HIS A 368 93.39 43.18 70.64
C HIS A 368 94.78 43.84 70.64
N GLU A 369 95.40 44.09 69.48
CA GLU A 369 96.64 44.88 69.42
C GLU A 369 96.44 46.29 69.98
N ARG A 370 95.32 46.97 69.63
CA ARG A 370 95.01 48.30 70.16
C ARG A 370 94.86 48.28 71.69
N GLN A 371 94.23 47.25 72.25
CA GLN A 371 94.12 47.08 73.70
C GLN A 371 95.48 46.82 74.37
N TYR A 372 96.34 46.00 73.75
CA TYR A 372 97.71 45.74 74.24
C TYR A 372 98.52 47.03 74.35
N TYR A 373 98.63 47.81 73.27
CA TYR A 373 99.35 49.08 73.27
C TYR A 373 98.70 50.12 74.21
N ASN A 374 97.37 50.13 74.35
CA ASN A 374 96.69 51.02 75.29
C ASN A 374 97.01 50.70 76.76
N ASN A 375 97.14 49.42 77.12
CA ASN A 375 97.52 49.00 78.47
C ASN A 375 99.00 49.31 78.74
N GLN A 376 99.89 49.03 77.79
CA GLN A 376 101.30 49.39 77.88
C GLN A 376 101.52 50.92 78.03
N THR A 377 100.67 51.72 77.37
CA THR A 377 100.64 53.19 77.54
C THR A 377 100.18 53.60 78.95
N LYS A 378 99.24 52.88 79.57
CA LYS A 378 98.78 53.16 80.94
C LYS A 378 99.84 52.85 81.99
N GLU A 379 100.62 51.76 81.84
CA GLU A 379 101.75 51.45 82.73
C GLU A 379 102.84 52.52 82.65
N LEU A 380 103.16 52.98 81.43
CA LEU A 380 104.10 54.10 81.21
C LEU A 380 103.58 55.41 81.84
N LEU A 381 102.27 55.68 81.81
CA LEU A 381 101.68 56.85 82.48
C LEU A 381 101.66 56.72 84.02
N SER A 382 101.51 55.52 84.59
CA SER A 382 101.60 55.31 86.04
C SER A 382 103.02 55.56 86.54
N THR A 383 104.00 54.91 85.90
CA THR A 383 105.43 55.07 86.26
C THR A 383 105.93 56.50 86.07
N LEU A 384 105.49 57.22 85.02
CA LEU A 384 105.77 58.64 84.86
C LEU A 384 105.17 59.50 86.00
N LYS A 385 103.96 59.16 86.46
CA LYS A 385 103.29 59.85 87.58
C LYS A 385 104.00 59.60 88.90
N GLU A 386 104.44 58.37 89.16
CA GLU A 386 105.22 58.00 90.35
C GLU A 386 106.54 58.80 90.41
N ILE A 387 107.28 58.87 89.30
CA ILE A 387 108.49 59.70 89.17
C ILE A 387 108.18 61.19 89.39
N SER A 388 107.05 61.69 88.86
CA SER A 388 106.64 63.10 89.05
C SER A 388 106.35 63.42 90.52
N GLN A 389 105.68 62.53 91.26
CA GLN A 389 105.43 62.71 92.69
C GLN A 389 106.72 62.64 93.51
N GLN A 390 107.66 61.77 93.11
CA GLN A 390 108.98 61.67 93.74
C GLN A 390 109.86 62.92 93.50
N LYS A 391 109.67 63.61 92.37
CA LYS A 391 110.23 64.95 92.10
C LYS A 391 109.59 66.05 92.96
N GLU A 392 108.26 66.04 93.13
CA GLU A 392 107.58 67.05 93.95
C GLU A 392 107.96 66.96 95.43
N MET A 393 108.12 65.74 95.97
CA MET A 393 108.66 65.49 97.31
C MET A 393 110.05 66.11 97.50
N THR A 394 110.99 65.81 96.58
CA THR A 394 112.37 66.30 96.69
C THR A 394 112.51 67.81 96.42
N GLU A 395 111.62 68.41 95.62
CA GLU A 395 111.52 69.88 95.53
C GLU A 395 110.95 70.53 96.80
N ALA A 396 110.10 69.85 97.58
CA ALA A 396 109.60 70.38 98.84
C ALA A 396 110.71 70.41 99.90
N GLU A 397 111.42 69.31 100.08
CA GLU A 397 112.58 69.19 100.97
C GLU A 397 113.65 70.27 100.68
N LEU A 398 113.91 70.55 99.39
CA LEU A 398 114.88 71.57 98.98
C LEU A 398 114.41 73.02 99.28
N ARG A 399 113.10 73.28 99.32
CA ARG A 399 112.56 74.60 99.68
C ARG A 399 112.70 74.89 101.17
N ASP A 400 112.47 73.89 102.01
CA ASP A 400 112.61 74.04 103.46
C ASP A 400 114.07 74.28 103.88
N GLU A 401 115.03 73.59 103.24
CA GLU A 401 116.48 73.82 103.39
C GLU A 401 116.88 75.27 102.99
N VAL A 402 116.32 75.80 101.89
CA VAL A 402 116.55 77.19 101.45
C VAL A 402 115.94 78.21 102.42
N MET A 403 114.74 77.93 102.96
CA MET A 403 114.09 78.78 103.96
C MET A 403 114.88 78.81 105.28
N ALA A 404 115.46 77.69 105.70
CA ALA A 404 116.36 77.63 106.85
C ALA A 404 117.63 78.50 106.65
N ARG A 405 118.24 78.44 105.46
CA ARG A 405 119.37 79.31 105.09
C ARG A 405 119.06 80.80 105.16
N LEU A 406 117.93 81.23 104.57
CA LEU A 406 117.48 82.63 104.63
C LEU A 406 117.18 83.11 106.06
N GLY A 407 116.80 82.19 106.96
CA GLY A 407 116.67 82.48 108.39
C GLY A 407 118.02 82.81 109.06
N ALA A 408 119.06 82.03 108.78
CA ALA A 408 120.40 82.25 109.31
C ALA A 408 121.05 83.52 108.74
N GLU A 409 120.89 83.78 107.44
CA GLU A 409 121.44 84.96 106.76
C GLU A 409 120.92 86.29 107.35
N LYS A 410 119.63 86.33 107.74
CA LYS A 410 119.04 87.47 108.46
C LYS A 410 119.63 87.71 109.86
N GLN A 411 120.03 86.65 110.57
CA GLN A 411 120.70 86.80 111.87
C GLN A 411 122.11 87.37 111.72
N LEU A 412 122.79 87.03 110.62
CA LEU A 412 124.13 87.54 110.30
C LEU A 412 124.09 89.05 110.01
N LEU A 413 123.19 89.50 109.13
CA LEU A 413 123.03 90.92 108.78
C LEU A 413 122.54 91.79 109.95
N ALA A 414 121.85 91.20 110.93
CA ALA A 414 121.51 91.88 112.18
C ALA A 414 122.75 92.13 113.08
N ALA A 415 123.75 91.27 113.04
CA ALA A 415 125.01 91.45 113.78
C ALA A 415 125.91 92.54 113.15
N GLU A 416 125.94 92.65 111.82
CA GLU A 416 126.70 93.71 111.13
C GLU A 416 126.23 95.11 111.53
N LYS A 417 124.90 95.35 111.53
CA LYS A 417 124.34 96.66 111.91
C LYS A 417 124.59 97.06 113.37
N ALA A 418 124.73 96.08 114.27
CA ALA A 418 125.08 96.35 115.65
C ALA A 418 126.51 96.87 115.80
N LEU A 419 127.45 96.42 114.96
CA LEU A 419 128.82 96.93 114.91
C LEU A 419 128.91 98.30 114.25
N GLU A 420 128.15 98.53 113.17
CA GLU A 420 128.10 99.83 112.47
C GLU A 420 127.60 100.97 113.39
N HIS A 421 126.68 100.70 114.32
CA HIS A 421 126.27 101.67 115.35
C HIS A 421 127.35 101.97 116.40
N LEU A 422 128.20 100.99 116.77
CA LEU A 422 129.33 101.20 117.67
C LEU A 422 130.41 102.08 117.04
N GLU A 423 130.72 101.88 115.75
CA GLU A 423 131.76 102.62 115.04
C GLU A 423 131.39 104.10 114.83
N ASN A 424 130.14 104.38 114.46
CA ASN A 424 129.70 105.77 114.21
C ASN A 424 129.66 106.64 115.47
N ALA A 425 129.41 106.06 116.64
CA ALA A 425 129.37 106.81 117.91
C ALA A 425 130.73 107.39 118.33
N LEU A 426 131.84 106.76 117.92
CA LEU A 426 133.20 107.11 118.38
C LEU A 426 133.86 108.26 117.61
N ARG A 427 133.25 108.77 116.53
CA ARG A 427 133.99 109.53 115.50
C ARG A 427 133.75 111.04 115.44
N LEU A 428 132.74 111.60 116.11
CA LEU A 428 132.19 112.93 115.75
C LEU A 428 132.11 114.04 116.81
N THR A 429 132.53 113.83 118.06
CA THR A 429 132.60 114.92 119.05
C THR A 429 133.89 114.88 119.86
N GLY A 430 134.76 115.89 119.67
CA GLY A 430 135.97 116.07 120.47
C GLY A 430 135.88 117.31 121.36
N ALA A 431 135.70 117.11 122.67
CA ALA A 431 135.86 118.16 123.67
C ALA A 431 136.09 117.56 125.07
N GLN A 432 137.27 117.82 125.65
CA GLN A 432 137.63 117.62 127.08
C GLN A 432 137.63 116.14 127.56
N MET A 433 138.58 115.66 128.37
CA MET A 433 138.83 115.97 129.79
C MET A 433 137.53 115.84 130.61
N THR A 434 137.42 114.97 131.62
CA THR A 434 138.46 114.32 132.46
C THR A 434 137.92 113.03 133.10
N GLU A 435 138.82 112.06 133.27
CA GLU A 435 138.80 111.06 134.37
C GLU A 435 137.56 110.13 134.50
N LEU A 436 137.62 109.27 135.53
CA LEU A 436 136.52 108.54 136.20
C LEU A 436 135.57 107.63 135.35
N GLN A 437 135.37 106.37 135.71
CA GLN A 437 136.15 105.52 136.60
C GLN A 437 135.88 104.04 136.29
N GLU A 438 136.72 103.20 136.91
CA GLU A 438 136.48 101.82 137.25
C GLU A 438 135.01 101.47 137.54
N HIS A 439 134.47 100.48 136.83
CA HIS A 439 134.03 99.24 137.47
C HIS A 439 134.16 98.11 136.43
N ILE A 440 135.10 97.18 136.65
CA ILE A 440 134.88 95.83 137.20
C ILE A 440 134.31 94.86 136.13
N LEU A 441 135.06 93.83 135.67
CA LEU A 441 135.46 92.57 136.34
C LEU A 441 134.26 91.60 136.58
N PRO A 442 134.46 90.28 136.77
CA PRO A 442 135.58 89.41 136.34
C PRO A 442 135.15 88.01 135.78
N ASP A 443 136.04 87.34 135.04
CA ASP A 443 136.59 85.96 135.31
C ASP A 443 137.39 85.49 134.08
N VAL A 444 138.58 84.87 134.09
CA VAL A 444 139.37 84.08 135.06
C VAL A 444 139.18 82.55 134.96
N HIS A 445 140.13 81.93 134.25
CA HIS A 445 140.63 80.56 134.41
C HIS A 445 139.68 79.35 134.24
N LYS A 446 139.77 78.73 133.05
CA LYS A 446 140.04 77.28 132.97
C LYS A 446 141.29 76.98 132.12
N LEU A 447 142.05 76.02 132.64
CA LEU A 447 143.35 75.50 132.15
C LEU A 447 143.30 75.10 130.66
N ARG A 448 144.35 75.32 129.85
CA ARG A 448 145.72 74.75 129.95
C ARG A 448 145.73 73.20 129.88
N GLY A 449 145.16 72.64 128.82
CA GLY A 449 145.08 71.20 128.55
C GLY A 449 145.78 70.76 127.26
N LYS A 450 147.09 70.49 127.36
CA LYS A 450 148.02 69.72 126.48
C LYS A 450 147.51 69.25 125.10
N LEU A 451 148.25 69.45 124.01
CA LEU A 451 149.64 68.98 123.78
C LEU A 451 149.79 67.45 123.91
N ASN A 452 148.92 66.69 123.24
CA ASN A 452 149.22 65.44 122.53
C ASN A 452 148.01 65.06 121.64
N LEU A 453 148.22 64.21 120.62
CA LEU A 453 147.23 63.76 119.61
C LEU A 453 146.98 64.66 118.37
N VAL A 454 147.94 65.52 118.03
CA VAL A 454 148.24 65.85 116.60
C VAL A 454 148.94 64.65 115.91
N LEU A 455 148.46 63.44 116.21
CA LEU A 455 148.93 62.13 115.72
C LEU A 455 147.74 61.22 115.39
N GLU A 456 146.61 61.30 116.11
CA GLU A 456 145.40 60.53 115.77
C GLU A 456 144.62 61.12 114.58
N HIS A 457 144.78 62.41 114.28
CA HIS A 457 144.07 63.06 113.19
C HIS A 457 144.53 62.64 111.78
N ASN A 458 145.71 62.00 111.66
CA ASN A 458 146.11 61.28 110.44
C ASN A 458 145.41 59.91 110.37
N THR A 459 145.39 59.16 111.48
CA THR A 459 144.90 57.78 111.51
C THR A 459 143.42 57.61 111.18
N PHE A 460 142.61 58.66 111.26
CA PHE A 460 141.21 58.61 110.82
C PHE A 460 141.08 58.59 109.29
N PHE A 461 141.73 59.51 108.58
CA PHE A 461 141.74 59.52 107.11
C PHE A 461 142.51 58.34 106.52
N GLU A 462 143.57 57.89 107.18
CA GLU A 462 144.31 56.68 106.80
C GLU A 462 143.41 55.44 106.88
N LYS A 463 142.53 55.34 107.88
CA LYS A 463 141.55 54.25 108.00
C LYS A 463 140.50 54.28 106.89
N CYS A 464 139.97 55.45 106.54
CA CYS A 464 139.06 55.60 105.38
C CYS A 464 139.75 55.26 104.05
N ALA A 465 141.04 55.58 103.90
CA ALA A 465 141.83 55.20 102.73
C ALA A 465 142.10 53.68 102.67
N GLU A 466 142.35 53.03 103.82
CA GLU A 466 142.55 51.58 103.90
C GLU A 466 141.26 50.80 103.60
N GLU A 467 140.09 51.28 104.04
CA GLU A 467 138.79 50.67 103.70
C GLU A 467 138.48 50.77 102.20
N ALA A 468 138.75 51.93 101.58
CA ALA A 468 138.68 52.08 100.12
C ALA A 468 139.67 51.14 99.39
N ARG A 469 140.87 50.94 99.95
CA ARG A 469 141.88 50.00 99.44
C ARG A 469 141.46 48.54 99.59
N MET A 470 140.69 48.19 100.61
CA MET A 470 140.19 46.83 100.85
C MET A 470 139.10 46.45 99.85
N GLU A 471 138.12 47.33 99.59
CA GLU A 471 137.06 47.04 98.61
C GLU A 471 137.61 47.03 97.16
N ALA A 472 138.56 47.91 96.82
CA ALA A 472 139.29 47.83 95.55
C ALA A 472 140.07 46.51 95.39
N ASN A 473 140.55 45.92 96.50
CA ASN A 473 141.23 44.62 96.50
C ASN A 473 140.27 43.41 96.50
N LYS A 474 138.94 43.58 96.48
CA LYS A 474 137.98 42.45 96.49
C LYS A 474 138.18 41.48 95.32
N CYS A 475 138.50 42.00 94.13
CA CYS A 475 138.91 41.18 92.98
C CYS A 475 140.23 40.43 93.22
N LEU A 476 141.18 41.03 93.96
CA LEU A 476 142.43 40.37 94.36
C LEU A 476 142.19 39.28 95.43
N ILE A 477 141.25 39.51 96.34
CA ILE A 477 140.85 38.55 97.39
C ILE A 477 140.22 37.30 96.72
N MET A 478 139.32 37.46 95.76
CA MET A 478 138.83 36.33 94.96
C MET A 478 139.96 35.64 94.18
N LYS A 479 140.88 36.39 93.57
CA LYS A 479 142.02 35.84 92.82
C LYS A 479 143.05 35.13 93.71
N ASN A 480 143.08 35.43 95.01
CA ASN A 480 143.93 34.75 96.00
C ASN A 480 143.21 33.62 96.75
N ALA A 481 141.87 33.60 96.81
CA ALA A 481 141.10 32.44 97.25
C ALA A 481 141.41 31.21 96.37
N VAL A 482 141.63 31.42 95.06
CA VAL A 482 142.14 30.43 94.09
C VAL A 482 143.49 29.81 94.48
N TYR A 483 144.27 30.45 95.36
CA TYR A 483 145.58 29.97 95.84
C TYR A 483 145.64 29.62 97.34
N ALA A 484 144.57 29.82 98.11
CA ALA A 484 144.53 29.50 99.55
C ALA A 484 144.23 28.01 99.85
N ARG A 485 143.64 27.28 98.89
CA ARG A 485 143.74 25.81 98.78
C ARG A 485 144.19 25.46 97.35
N ARG A 486 145.47 25.54 96.98
CA ARG A 486 146.66 24.96 97.64
C ARG A 486 146.35 23.54 98.18
N SER A 487 147.01 22.47 97.74
CA SER A 487 148.36 22.46 97.16
C SER A 487 148.63 21.29 96.21
N PHE A 488 148.99 21.65 94.97
CA PHE A 488 150.19 21.09 94.37
C PHE A 488 151.37 21.37 95.34
N ARG A 489 152.20 20.36 95.64
CA ARG A 489 153.39 20.40 96.55
C ARG A 489 153.04 20.50 98.05
N ARG A 490 153.48 19.60 98.94
CA ARG A 490 154.48 18.49 98.89
C ARG A 490 154.16 17.47 100.00
N THR A 491 154.75 16.27 99.91
CA THR A 491 154.73 15.16 100.92
C THR A 491 153.33 14.55 101.21
N LYS A 492 153.13 13.22 101.30
CA LYS A 492 154.07 12.07 101.21
C LYS A 492 153.34 10.78 100.79
N SER A 493 153.80 10.12 99.71
CA SER A 493 153.60 8.69 99.34
C SER A 493 152.20 8.10 99.00
N ARG A 494 152.22 7.28 97.94
CA ARG A 494 151.44 6.02 97.67
C ARG A 494 149.93 6.04 97.36
N CYS A 495 149.62 5.50 96.16
CA CYS A 495 148.63 4.41 95.89
C CYS A 495 147.12 4.67 96.10
N ARG A 496 146.19 3.92 95.47
CA ARG A 496 146.25 2.91 94.38
C ARG A 496 144.93 2.92 93.59
N ALA A 497 144.89 2.21 92.45
CA ALA A 497 143.68 2.00 91.66
C ALA A 497 142.87 0.76 92.09
N SER A 498 141.56 0.80 91.89
CA SER A 498 140.74 -0.33 91.37
C SER A 498 139.49 0.25 90.65
N PHE A 499 138.95 -0.23 89.52
CA PHE A 499 138.70 -1.56 88.92
C PHE A 499 137.27 -2.10 89.14
N ARG A 500 136.36 -1.78 88.19
CA ARG A 500 135.40 -2.70 87.52
C ARG A 500 134.54 -3.64 88.39
N ARG A 501 133.19 -3.45 88.42
CA ARG A 501 132.13 -4.49 88.17
C ARG A 501 130.68 -4.04 88.52
N HIS A 502 129.73 -4.49 87.68
CA HIS A 502 128.32 -4.92 87.90
C HIS A 502 127.27 -4.09 88.69
N THR A 503 125.99 -4.37 88.33
CA THR A 503 124.75 -4.33 89.16
C THR A 503 124.21 -2.94 89.60
N SER A 504 122.90 -2.70 89.76
CA SER A 504 121.67 -3.47 89.41
C SER A 504 120.41 -2.58 89.36
N MET A 505 119.36 -3.05 88.66
CA MET A 505 117.91 -2.83 88.91
C MET A 505 117.27 -1.44 89.09
N LYS A 506 116.21 -1.22 88.27
CA LYS A 506 114.84 -0.74 88.62
C LYS A 506 114.69 0.73 89.08
N SER A 507 113.54 1.39 88.89
CA SER A 507 112.16 0.92 88.67
C SER A 507 111.65 0.79 87.23
N MET A 508 110.75 -0.19 87.05
CA MET A 508 109.78 -0.32 85.98
C MET A 508 108.43 0.32 86.47
N THR A 509 107.35 0.52 85.70
CA THR A 509 106.87 -0.34 84.59
C THR A 509 106.05 0.40 83.53
N LYS A 510 106.27 -0.04 82.29
CA LYS A 510 105.44 0.02 81.06
C LYS A 510 105.72 -1.31 80.31
N PRO A 511 104.96 -1.72 79.28
CA PRO A 511 103.58 -1.37 78.91
C PRO A 511 102.75 -2.62 78.47
N ALA A 512 101.64 -2.36 77.76
CA ALA A 512 101.16 -3.08 76.56
C ALA A 512 100.54 -4.50 76.64
N GLN A 513 99.28 -4.55 76.19
CA GLN A 513 98.68 -5.54 75.28
C GLN A 513 97.43 -4.83 74.64
N TYR A 514 97.03 -4.92 73.36
CA TYR A 514 96.93 -6.02 72.37
C TYR A 514 95.99 -7.15 72.87
N GLU A 515 94.97 -7.64 72.17
CA GLU A 515 94.53 -7.49 70.76
C GLU A 515 93.10 -8.09 70.56
N ASN A 516 92.52 -8.01 69.36
CA ASN A 516 91.47 -8.88 68.77
C ASN A 516 90.01 -8.89 69.32
N GLY A 517 89.09 -9.32 68.43
CA GLY A 517 87.84 -10.04 68.80
C GLY A 517 86.49 -9.50 68.25
N PRO A 518 86.05 -9.90 67.04
CA PRO A 518 84.66 -9.82 66.58
C PRO A 518 83.89 -11.14 66.78
N ASP A 519 82.55 -11.14 66.65
CA ASP A 519 81.73 -12.24 66.06
C ASP A 519 80.22 -11.87 65.96
N GLU A 520 79.59 -12.29 64.85
CA GLU A 520 78.32 -13.05 64.63
C GLU A 520 77.10 -12.98 65.64
N ASN A 521 75.82 -13.22 65.29
CA ASN A 521 75.09 -13.51 64.02
C ASN A 521 73.54 -13.25 64.11
N GLU A 522 72.78 -13.67 63.08
CA GLU A 522 71.32 -13.96 62.99
C GLU A 522 70.30 -12.86 62.51
N ASN A 523 69.76 -13.08 61.30
CA ASN A 523 68.35 -13.22 60.81
C ASN A 523 67.15 -12.62 61.61
N GLU A 524 65.94 -12.38 61.07
CA GLU A 524 65.27 -12.83 59.81
C GLU A 524 64.21 -11.80 59.30
N CYS A 525 63.48 -12.11 58.22
CA CYS A 525 62.45 -11.26 57.58
C CYS A 525 61.05 -11.30 58.26
N ILE A 526 60.17 -10.35 57.92
CA ILE A 526 58.74 -10.56 57.56
C ILE A 526 58.14 -9.27 56.92
N ASP A 527 57.10 -9.43 56.11
CA ASP A 527 56.51 -8.41 55.22
C ASP A 527 55.65 -7.31 55.90
N LEU A 528 55.58 -6.14 55.24
CA LEU A 528 54.32 -5.55 54.74
C LEU A 528 54.54 -4.45 53.68
#